data_AF-A0A9P9PGY3-F1
#
_entry.id   AF-A0A9P9PGY3-F1
#
_cell.length_a   1.000
_cell.length_b   1.000
_cell.length_c   1.000
_cell.angle_alpha   90.00
_cell.angle_beta   90.00
_cell.angle_gamma   90.00
#
_symmetry.space_group_name_H-M   'P 1'
#
loop_
_entity.id
_entity.type
_entity.pdbx_description
1 polymer ?
#
loop_
_entity_poly.entity_id
_entity_poly.type
_entity_poly.pdbx_seq_one_letter_code
_entity_poly.pdbx_strand_id
1 'polypeptide(L)'
;MPSAGTSIYLAVVVVWSATFYQFVLKEIFSTTLGLGRVVQSIDDFPYECRRVQHPRLEGCEDLWLDDEARVLYAACAGTDPGRTQWCQAIDGLTPHRANHLNVTGRRPGGSELIALDMDDPGVDGLFNLRAIKPLGYAGAKGDGDHELDLLGFDAEILDGDTIEFTFVNERPPVGPFNNYMEASVLGANSTIDVFEMKRGSDTMRHVRTIWSSTVPTPNRVAALGNGEFVVTNDHSTKTGLRMQLDTIIGGGNIAFCNVNGECHTAVSGDEPAEELPAHLRIAEPLYKEYLNKARSLLPKPKLRFPNGLTRGFDNLIYLPSSFDGQIRVYALTKDNMLRLVDTIHTGYPLDNISPDARGDLYVAAFPDLRATFKKMAEPLSGGAPSTVLRIRKTVDMEKKKVNYHVEKVLEDRDGKVLGASTTVRHDVKTGRLWIGAAVHPYLVVCDPKAAI
;
A
#
# COMPACT_ATOMS: atom_id res chain seq x y z
N MET A 1 7.43 -45.73 -32.48
CA MET A 1 6.38 -44.71 -32.38
C MET A 1 5.70 -44.86 -31.02
N PRO A 2 5.42 -43.79 -30.27
CA PRO A 2 4.69 -43.89 -29.02
C PRO A 2 3.33 -44.56 -29.25
N SER A 3 2.86 -45.34 -28.27
CA SER A 3 1.52 -45.93 -28.32
C SER A 3 0.46 -44.83 -28.34
N ALA A 4 -0.74 -45.13 -28.85
CA ALA A 4 -1.85 -44.17 -28.81
C ALA A 4 -2.12 -43.65 -27.38
N GLY A 5 -2.03 -44.52 -26.37
CA GLY A 5 -2.16 -44.13 -24.96
C GLY A 5 -1.04 -43.19 -24.49
N THR A 6 0.21 -43.43 -24.91
CA THR A 6 1.34 -42.55 -24.61
C THR A 6 1.17 -41.18 -25.27
N SER A 7 0.72 -41.15 -26.52
CA SER A 7 0.46 -39.90 -27.25
C SER A 7 -0.68 -39.09 -26.62
N ILE A 8 -1.75 -39.74 -26.17
CA ILE A 8 -2.85 -39.09 -25.44
C ILE A 8 -2.37 -38.51 -24.10
N TYR A 9 -1.62 -39.29 -23.32
CA TYR A 9 -1.07 -38.83 -22.05
C TYR A 9 -0.17 -37.59 -22.23
N LEU A 10 0.75 -37.61 -23.20
CA LEU A 10 1.62 -36.47 -23.48
C LEU A 10 0.82 -35.24 -23.94
N ALA A 11 -0.20 -35.42 -24.78
CA ALA A 11 -1.08 -34.32 -25.21
C ALA A 11 -1.81 -33.69 -24.01
N VAL A 12 -2.34 -34.52 -23.09
CA VAL A 12 -2.99 -34.05 -21.87
C VAL A 12 -2.01 -33.27 -20.99
N VAL A 13 -0.81 -33.80 -20.75
CA VAL A 13 0.23 -33.10 -19.97
C VAL A 13 0.60 -31.76 -20.58
N VAL A 14 0.77 -31.68 -21.90
CA VAL A 14 1.07 -30.43 -22.62
C VAL A 14 -0.08 -29.43 -22.47
N VAL A 15 -1.33 -29.85 -22.68
CA VAL A 15 -2.50 -28.98 -22.55
C VAL A 15 -2.64 -28.44 -21.11
N TRP A 16 -2.50 -29.31 -20.10
CA TRP A 16 -2.54 -28.88 -18.70
C TRP A 16 -1.40 -27.93 -18.35
N SER A 17 -0.18 -28.24 -18.77
CA SER A 17 0.99 -27.40 -18.50
C SER A 17 0.89 -26.04 -19.19
N ALA A 18 0.44 -26.00 -20.46
CA ALA A 18 0.23 -24.77 -21.20
C ALA A 18 -0.90 -23.93 -20.60
N THR A 19 -1.99 -24.56 -20.16
CA THR A 19 -3.10 -23.88 -19.48
C THR A 19 -2.63 -23.30 -18.14
N PHE A 20 -1.94 -24.09 -17.33
CA PHE A 20 -1.39 -23.63 -16.05
C PHE A 20 -0.39 -22.49 -16.24
N TYR A 21 0.48 -22.59 -17.26
CA TYR A 21 1.38 -21.50 -17.60
C TYR A 21 0.60 -20.23 -17.97
N GLN A 22 -0.36 -20.34 -18.90
CA GLN A 22 -1.07 -19.18 -19.45
C GLN A 22 -1.93 -18.46 -18.40
N PHE A 23 -2.58 -19.20 -17.50
CA PHE A 23 -3.56 -18.64 -16.55
C PHE A 23 -3.01 -18.44 -15.13
N VAL A 24 -1.84 -19.00 -14.79
CA VAL A 24 -1.26 -18.87 -13.44
C VAL A 24 0.15 -18.31 -13.52
N LEU A 25 1.06 -18.99 -14.21
CA LEU A 25 2.49 -18.64 -14.13
C LEU A 25 2.88 -17.41 -14.95
N LYS A 26 2.19 -17.14 -16.06
CA LYS A 26 2.54 -16.06 -16.97
C LYS A 26 2.51 -14.71 -16.26
N GLU A 27 1.45 -14.43 -15.52
CA GLU A 27 1.32 -13.18 -14.76
C GLU A 27 2.34 -13.12 -13.63
N ILE A 28 2.58 -14.23 -12.92
CA ILE A 28 3.63 -14.28 -11.89
C ILE A 28 4.99 -13.94 -12.49
N PHE A 29 5.36 -14.53 -13.62
CA PHE A 29 6.66 -14.28 -14.24
C PHE A 29 6.78 -12.86 -14.82
N SER A 30 5.78 -12.40 -15.55
CA SER A 30 5.86 -11.12 -16.28
C SER A 30 5.48 -9.91 -15.43
N THR A 31 4.39 -10.00 -14.66
CA THR A 31 3.90 -8.93 -13.79
C THR A 31 4.63 -8.95 -12.45
N THR A 32 4.58 -10.06 -11.70
CA THR A 32 5.14 -10.05 -10.34
C THR A 32 6.67 -10.03 -10.32
N LEU A 33 7.31 -10.91 -11.08
CA LEU A 33 8.77 -11.05 -11.11
C LEU A 33 9.47 -10.15 -12.14
N GLY A 34 8.71 -9.49 -13.02
CA GLY A 34 9.26 -8.58 -14.02
C GLY A 34 10.14 -9.24 -15.09
N LEU A 35 10.02 -10.56 -15.32
CA LEU A 35 10.84 -11.24 -16.34
C LEU A 35 10.56 -10.68 -17.73
N GLY A 36 11.61 -10.15 -18.36
CA GLY A 36 11.53 -9.49 -19.67
C GLY A 36 11.09 -8.03 -19.61
N ARG A 37 10.90 -7.45 -18.42
CA ARG A 37 10.56 -6.03 -18.25
C ARG A 37 11.76 -5.16 -18.61
N VAL A 38 11.50 -4.14 -19.43
CA VAL A 38 12.47 -3.06 -19.67
C VAL A 38 12.31 -2.05 -18.54
N VAL A 39 13.37 -1.89 -17.75
CA VAL A 39 13.46 -0.91 -16.67
C VAL A 39 14.41 0.21 -17.12
N GLN A 40 13.95 1.45 -17.03
CA GLN A 40 14.58 2.65 -17.56
C GLN A 40 15.51 3.30 -16.53
N SER A 41 16.51 4.03 -17.02
CA SER A 41 17.36 4.82 -16.14
C SER A 41 16.57 6.01 -15.60
N ILE A 42 16.87 6.43 -14.38
CA ILE A 42 16.29 7.67 -13.82
C ILE A 42 16.62 8.89 -14.69
N ASP A 43 17.74 8.83 -15.41
CA ASP A 43 18.20 9.87 -16.32
C ASP A 43 17.28 10.07 -17.54
N ASP A 44 16.46 9.06 -17.88
CA ASP A 44 15.51 9.09 -19.01
C ASP A 44 14.27 9.95 -18.71
N PHE A 45 14.09 10.40 -17.47
CA PHE A 45 12.91 11.13 -17.00
C PHE A 45 13.20 12.62 -16.77
N PRO A 46 12.17 13.49 -16.89
CA PRO A 46 12.32 14.94 -16.78
C PRO A 46 12.37 15.42 -15.32
N TYR A 47 13.08 14.70 -14.45
CA TYR A 47 13.22 15.02 -13.03
C TYR A 47 14.67 15.05 -12.58
N GLU A 48 14.98 15.94 -11.65
CA GLU A 48 16.19 15.92 -10.84
C GLU A 48 15.82 15.45 -9.43
N CYS A 49 16.31 14.27 -9.06
CA CYS A 49 15.99 13.64 -7.79
C CYS A 49 17.16 13.68 -6.82
N ARG A 50 16.86 13.93 -5.55
CA ARG A 50 17.85 13.90 -4.45
C ARG A 50 17.26 13.28 -3.19
N ARG A 51 18.15 12.72 -2.38
CA ARG A 51 17.81 12.19 -1.05
C ARG A 51 17.86 13.31 -0.02
N VAL A 52 16.84 13.39 0.83
CA VAL A 52 16.78 14.21 2.03
C VAL A 52 17.11 13.29 3.22
N GLN A 53 18.36 13.36 3.69
CA GLN A 53 18.88 12.48 4.72
C GLN A 53 18.79 13.12 6.09
N HIS A 54 18.07 12.47 7.00
CA HIS A 54 17.99 12.85 8.41
C HIS A 54 17.55 11.62 9.23
N PRO A 55 18.06 11.39 10.45
CA PRO A 55 17.65 10.23 11.28
C PRO A 55 16.14 10.13 11.56
N ARG A 56 15.42 11.24 11.43
CA ARG A 56 13.95 11.30 11.57
C ARG A 56 13.18 10.94 10.29
N LEU A 57 13.86 10.94 9.15
CA LEU A 57 13.28 10.64 7.83
C LEU A 57 13.60 9.20 7.39
N GLU A 58 13.89 8.32 8.34
CA GLU A 58 14.13 6.91 8.08
C GLU A 58 12.82 6.11 8.17
N GLY A 59 12.63 5.18 7.23
CA GLY A 59 11.48 4.27 7.20
C GLY A 59 10.14 5.00 7.09
N CYS A 60 10.09 6.07 6.29
CA CYS A 60 8.85 6.81 6.01
C CYS A 60 8.02 6.04 4.98
N GLU A 61 7.17 5.15 5.48
CA GLU A 61 6.44 4.17 4.67
C GLU A 61 5.29 4.80 3.88
N ASP A 62 4.62 5.78 4.47
CA ASP A 62 3.53 6.52 3.86
C ASP A 62 3.67 8.04 4.05
N LEU A 63 3.03 8.79 3.17
CA LEU A 63 3.07 10.24 3.09
C LEU A 63 1.66 10.79 2.91
N TRP A 64 1.40 12.01 3.38
CA TRP A 64 0.19 12.78 3.10
C TRP A 64 0.55 14.25 2.88
N LEU A 65 -0.16 14.93 1.98
CA LEU A 65 0.21 16.26 1.51
C LEU A 65 -0.95 17.23 1.75
N ASP A 66 -0.70 18.29 2.52
CA ASP A 66 -1.61 19.43 2.66
C ASP A 66 -1.32 20.42 1.53
N ASP A 67 -2.06 20.30 0.42
CA ASP A 67 -1.84 21.12 -0.77
C ASP A 67 -1.98 22.62 -0.50
N GLU A 68 -2.90 22.99 0.41
CA GLU A 68 -3.18 24.38 0.76
C GLU A 68 -2.12 24.94 1.70
N ALA A 69 -1.80 24.22 2.78
CA ALA A 69 -0.80 24.67 3.76
C ALA A 69 0.65 24.48 3.29
N ARG A 70 0.87 23.77 2.17
CA ARG A 70 2.20 23.48 1.61
C ARG A 70 3.08 22.65 2.55
N VAL A 71 2.47 21.70 3.26
CA VAL A 71 3.16 20.83 4.22
C VAL A 71 3.03 19.37 3.81
N LEU A 72 4.15 18.66 3.78
CA LEU A 72 4.19 17.21 3.64
C LEU A 72 4.27 16.59 5.03
N TYR A 73 3.42 15.61 5.30
CA TYR A 73 3.45 14.79 6.50
C TYR A 73 3.95 13.38 6.14
N ALA A 74 4.84 12.84 6.97
CA ALA A 74 5.48 11.54 6.75
C ALA A 74 5.44 10.69 8.01
N ALA A 75 4.96 9.45 7.90
CA ALA A 75 4.94 8.49 9.00
C ALA A 75 6.25 7.68 8.99
N CYS A 76 7.20 8.04 9.86
CA CYS A 76 8.56 7.52 9.83
C CYS A 76 8.84 6.60 11.02
N ALA A 77 9.13 5.33 10.74
CA ALA A 77 9.29 4.27 11.73
C ALA A 77 10.75 3.82 11.94
N GLY A 78 11.73 4.47 11.30
CA GLY A 78 13.14 4.09 11.39
C GLY A 78 13.48 2.89 10.50
N THR A 79 14.73 2.81 10.05
CA THR A 79 15.15 1.72 9.15
C THR A 79 15.71 0.54 9.92
N ASP A 80 16.82 0.72 10.66
CA ASP A 80 17.54 -0.35 11.35
C ASP A 80 17.99 0.16 12.74
N PRO A 81 17.52 -0.43 13.87
CA PRO A 81 16.77 -1.68 13.95
C PRO A 81 15.29 -1.60 13.53
N GLY A 82 14.68 -0.41 13.50
CA GLY A 82 13.23 -0.16 13.34
C GLY A 82 12.48 -1.13 12.41
N ARG A 83 12.30 -0.77 11.14
CA ARG A 83 11.52 -1.57 10.17
C ARG A 83 12.16 -2.91 9.80
N THR A 84 13.48 -3.06 9.93
CA THR A 84 14.16 -4.36 9.73
C THR A 84 13.81 -5.38 10.81
N GLN A 85 13.27 -4.95 11.96
CA GLN A 85 12.93 -5.83 13.08
C GLN A 85 11.48 -5.68 13.57
N TRP A 86 10.77 -4.63 13.19
CA TRP A 86 9.38 -4.36 13.57
C TRP A 86 8.56 -3.82 12.37
N CYS A 87 7.91 -4.74 11.64
CA CYS A 87 6.97 -4.46 10.57
C CYS A 87 6.12 -5.70 10.27
N GLN A 88 4.83 -5.67 10.59
CA GLN A 88 3.93 -6.80 10.34
C GLN A 88 3.79 -7.12 8.85
N ALA A 89 3.76 -6.11 7.97
CA ALA A 89 3.56 -6.31 6.54
C ALA A 89 4.72 -7.08 5.87
N ILE A 90 5.94 -6.94 6.39
CA ILE A 90 7.15 -7.52 5.78
C ILE A 90 7.43 -8.95 6.28
N ASP A 91 6.94 -9.35 7.47
CA ASP A 91 7.23 -10.69 8.05
C ASP A 91 6.78 -11.86 7.14
N GLY A 92 5.75 -11.65 6.32
CA GLY A 92 5.26 -12.62 5.34
C GLY A 92 6.18 -12.84 4.12
N LEU A 93 7.18 -11.99 3.90
CA LEU A 93 7.87 -11.87 2.60
C LEU A 93 9.29 -12.47 2.57
N THR A 94 9.87 -12.86 3.71
CA THR A 94 11.23 -13.40 3.79
C THR A 94 11.29 -14.76 4.52
N PRO A 95 11.23 -15.89 3.80
CA PRO A 95 11.17 -17.25 4.38
C PRO A 95 12.35 -17.66 5.28
N HIS A 96 13.46 -16.92 5.22
CA HIS A 96 14.71 -17.24 5.93
C HIS A 96 15.16 -16.15 6.94
N ARG A 97 14.40 -15.07 7.08
CA ARG A 97 14.63 -14.03 8.10
C ARG A 97 13.30 -13.74 8.81
N ALA A 98 12.79 -14.75 9.51
CA ALA A 98 11.66 -14.62 10.42
C ALA A 98 12.10 -13.83 11.66
N ASN A 99 12.02 -12.50 11.62
CA ASN A 99 12.10 -11.68 12.84
C ASN A 99 11.64 -10.22 12.65
N HIS A 100 10.62 -9.96 11.81
CA HIS A 100 10.09 -8.60 11.67
C HIS A 100 9.02 -8.27 12.73
N LEU A 101 8.91 -9.11 13.76
CA LEU A 101 8.10 -8.87 14.96
C LEU A 101 8.98 -8.96 16.24
N ASN A 102 10.23 -8.50 16.16
CA ASN A 102 11.09 -8.36 17.33
C ASN A 102 10.81 -7.03 18.04
N VAL A 103 10.07 -7.10 19.16
CA VAL A 103 9.68 -5.93 19.96
C VAL A 103 10.90 -5.10 20.43
N THR A 104 12.05 -5.74 20.69
CA THR A 104 13.26 -5.03 21.12
C THR A 104 13.95 -4.28 19.98
N GLY A 105 13.61 -4.60 18.73
CA GLY A 105 14.11 -3.96 17.53
C GLY A 105 13.27 -2.78 17.04
N ARG A 106 12.17 -2.44 17.74
CA ARG A 106 11.39 -1.22 17.49
C ARG A 106 12.29 0.01 17.50
N ARG A 107 11.87 1.06 16.80
CA ARG A 107 12.59 2.34 16.79
C ARG A 107 12.70 2.90 18.21
N PRO A 108 13.91 3.23 18.68
CA PRO A 108 14.07 3.89 19.98
C PRO A 108 13.29 5.21 20.04
N GLY A 109 12.39 5.33 21.02
CA GLY A 109 11.51 6.49 21.17
C GLY A 109 10.24 6.45 20.32
N GLY A 110 10.01 5.37 19.57
CA GLY A 110 8.84 5.19 18.72
C GLY A 110 8.95 5.87 17.35
N SER A 111 7.97 5.57 16.51
CA SER A 111 7.72 6.21 15.23
C SER A 111 7.23 7.64 15.41
N GLU A 112 7.43 8.46 14.39
CA GLU A 112 7.12 9.87 14.43
C GLU A 112 6.38 10.30 13.18
N LEU A 113 5.37 11.16 13.36
CA LEU A 113 4.83 11.96 12.26
C LEU A 113 5.77 13.16 12.06
N ILE A 114 6.38 13.26 10.89
CA ILE A 114 7.27 14.36 10.54
C ILE A 114 6.53 15.30 9.58
N ALA A 115 6.53 16.60 9.88
CA ALA A 115 6.06 17.64 8.98
C ALA A 115 7.25 18.32 8.29
N LEU A 116 7.14 18.56 6.98
CA LEU A 116 8.11 19.28 6.15
C LEU A 116 7.42 20.42 5.41
N ASP A 117 7.96 21.63 5.51
CA ASP A 117 7.45 22.81 4.81
C ASP A 117 7.98 22.81 3.38
N MET A 118 7.14 22.40 2.44
CA MET A 118 7.56 21.97 1.10
C MET A 118 8.20 23.09 0.26
N ASP A 119 7.83 24.34 0.54
CA ASP A 119 8.29 25.51 -0.21
C ASP A 119 9.51 26.19 0.45
N ASP A 120 9.96 25.74 1.63
CA ASP A 120 11.09 26.32 2.37
C ASP A 120 12.14 25.27 2.74
N PRO A 121 13.02 24.87 1.80
CA PRO A 121 14.05 23.86 2.06
C PRO A 121 15.07 24.26 3.14
N GLY A 122 15.18 25.55 3.51
CA GLY A 122 16.25 26.04 4.38
C GLY A 122 17.66 25.89 3.76
N VAL A 123 18.67 26.31 4.52
CA VAL A 123 20.09 26.21 4.10
C VAL A 123 20.64 24.78 4.16
N ASP A 124 20.03 23.93 4.97
CA ASP A 124 20.37 22.52 5.15
C ASP A 124 19.61 21.60 4.17
N GLY A 125 18.64 22.13 3.43
CA GLY A 125 17.82 21.36 2.48
C GLY A 125 16.82 20.41 3.14
N LEU A 126 16.52 20.63 4.43
CA LEU A 126 15.70 19.78 5.28
C LEU A 126 14.24 20.22 5.42
N PHE A 127 13.83 21.27 4.72
CA PHE A 127 12.41 21.68 4.63
C PHE A 127 11.77 21.99 5.98
N ASN A 128 12.51 22.66 6.87
CA ASN A 128 12.06 22.97 8.24
C ASN A 128 11.44 21.76 8.97
N LEU A 129 12.06 20.58 8.81
CA LEU A 129 11.49 19.33 9.33
C LEU A 129 11.26 19.41 10.83
N ARG A 130 10.10 18.93 11.28
CA ARG A 130 9.73 18.88 12.70
C ARG A 130 8.92 17.64 13.04
N ALA A 131 9.13 17.09 14.23
CA ALA A 131 8.24 16.07 14.78
C ALA A 131 6.94 16.69 15.24
N ILE A 132 5.83 16.00 14.98
CA ILE A 132 4.56 16.25 15.64
C ILE A 132 4.45 15.31 16.84
N LYS A 133 4.34 15.88 18.04
CA LYS A 133 4.29 15.10 19.29
C LYS A 133 2.84 14.70 19.62
N PRO A 134 2.59 13.43 19.98
CA PRO A 134 1.27 13.03 20.47
C PRO A 134 1.01 13.60 21.87
N LEU A 135 -0.20 14.12 22.10
CA LEU A 135 -0.71 14.56 23.39
C LEU A 135 -1.88 13.69 23.83
N GLY A 136 -1.88 13.27 25.09
CA GLY A 136 -2.95 12.45 25.68
C GLY A 136 -3.01 11.01 25.17
N TYR A 137 -1.96 10.53 24.49
CA TYR A 137 -1.86 9.16 24.00
C TYR A 137 -1.24 8.21 25.03
N ALA A 138 -1.81 7.02 25.17
CA ALA A 138 -1.26 5.91 25.93
C ALA A 138 -0.86 4.76 24.99
N GLY A 139 0.46 4.53 24.90
CA GLY A 139 1.12 3.49 24.12
C GLY A 139 0.87 2.09 24.64
N ALA A 140 1.48 1.08 24.02
CA ALA A 140 1.16 -0.33 24.27
C ALA A 140 1.22 -0.74 25.77
N LYS A 141 2.10 -0.11 26.56
CA LYS A 141 2.23 -0.38 28.00
C LYS A 141 1.33 0.45 28.92
N GLY A 142 0.42 1.25 28.36
CA GLY A 142 -0.49 2.11 29.12
C GLY A 142 0.12 3.46 29.50
N ASP A 143 -0.32 4.03 30.62
CA ASP A 143 0.06 5.37 31.05
C ASP A 143 1.59 5.53 31.18
N GLY A 144 2.12 6.59 30.55
CA GLY A 144 3.56 6.90 30.51
C GLY A 144 4.31 6.26 29.35
N ASP A 145 3.68 5.36 28.59
CA ASP A 145 4.12 4.96 27.26
C ASP A 145 3.48 5.90 26.23
N HIS A 146 4.29 6.48 25.36
CA HIS A 146 3.83 7.39 24.31
C HIS A 146 4.34 6.95 22.93
N GLU A 147 4.91 5.75 22.82
CA GLU A 147 5.51 5.26 21.59
C GLU A 147 4.43 4.82 20.59
N LEU A 148 4.58 5.28 19.34
CA LEU A 148 3.80 4.84 18.19
C LEU A 148 4.64 3.91 17.32
N ASP A 149 4.00 3.05 16.54
CA ASP A 149 4.60 2.16 15.54
C ASP A 149 3.86 2.33 14.21
N LEU A 150 4.06 3.48 13.56
CA LEU A 150 3.23 3.92 12.45
C LEU A 150 3.52 3.14 11.15
N LEU A 151 2.47 2.74 10.43
CA LEU A 151 2.47 2.22 9.05
C LEU A 151 1.72 3.22 8.13
N GLY A 152 0.72 2.75 7.39
CA GLY A 152 -0.05 3.57 6.48
C GLY A 152 -1.01 4.47 7.25
N PHE A 153 -1.27 5.65 6.68
CA PHE A 153 -2.20 6.59 7.29
C PHE A 153 -2.94 7.41 6.23
N ASP A 154 -4.01 8.05 6.66
CA ASP A 154 -4.69 9.06 5.87
C ASP A 154 -5.07 10.23 6.77
N ALA A 155 -5.38 11.36 6.14
CA ALA A 155 -5.80 12.55 6.86
C ALA A 155 -6.86 13.34 6.10
N GLU A 156 -7.75 13.99 6.85
CA GLU A 156 -8.79 14.87 6.35
C GLU A 156 -8.74 16.22 7.05
N ILE A 157 -8.98 17.29 6.30
CA ILE A 157 -9.21 18.62 6.88
C ILE A 157 -10.68 18.67 7.35
N LEU A 158 -10.91 18.82 8.65
CA LEU A 158 -12.26 18.83 9.24
C LEU A 158 -12.93 20.20 9.06
N ASP A 159 -12.29 21.25 9.57
CA ASP A 159 -12.81 22.62 9.58
C ASP A 159 -11.70 23.67 9.56
N GLY A 160 -11.50 24.32 8.41
CA GLY A 160 -10.51 25.41 8.25
C GLY A 160 -9.06 24.97 8.45
N ASP A 161 -8.62 24.84 9.70
CA ASP A 161 -7.26 24.54 10.12
C ASP A 161 -7.10 23.26 10.95
N THR A 162 -8.17 22.51 11.25
CA THR A 162 -8.06 21.20 11.93
C THR A 162 -7.81 20.09 10.93
N ILE A 163 -6.76 19.29 11.16
CA ILE A 163 -6.46 18.05 10.45
C ILE A 163 -6.78 16.88 11.38
N GLU A 164 -7.59 15.93 10.93
CA GLU A 164 -7.71 14.61 11.55
C GLU A 164 -6.76 13.65 10.84
N PHE A 165 -5.89 13.00 11.61
CA PHE A 165 -5.03 11.92 11.13
C PHE A 165 -5.56 10.60 11.66
N THR A 166 -5.69 9.61 10.77
CA THR A 166 -6.04 8.23 11.13
C THR A 166 -4.87 7.32 10.77
N PHE A 167 -4.23 6.76 11.80
CA PHE A 167 -3.01 5.96 11.65
C PHE A 167 -3.26 4.48 11.84
N VAL A 168 -2.66 3.66 10.98
CA VAL A 168 -2.32 2.29 11.36
C VAL A 168 -1.14 2.33 12.34
N ASN A 169 -1.31 1.69 13.49
CA ASN A 169 -0.31 1.63 14.54
C ASN A 169 -0.04 0.16 14.94
N GLU A 170 1.13 -0.35 14.61
CA GLU A 170 1.56 -1.73 14.83
C GLU A 170 2.03 -1.96 16.27
N ARG A 171 1.15 -1.75 17.25
CA ARG A 171 1.52 -1.86 18.68
C ARG A 171 2.02 -3.28 19.02
N PRO A 172 3.04 -3.42 19.87
CA PRO A 172 3.45 -4.73 20.35
C PRO A 172 2.39 -5.35 21.28
N PRO A 173 2.24 -6.69 21.29
CA PRO A 173 1.37 -7.36 22.24
C PRO A 173 1.94 -7.24 23.65
N VAL A 174 1.07 -6.91 24.61
CA VAL A 174 1.41 -6.81 26.04
C VAL A 174 0.51 -7.73 26.87
N GLY A 175 1.08 -8.28 27.95
CA GLY A 175 0.35 -9.11 28.91
C GLY A 175 -0.34 -8.28 30.00
N PRO A 176 -1.04 -8.94 30.95
CA PRO A 176 -1.78 -8.27 32.03
C PRO A 176 -0.96 -7.37 32.96
N PHE A 177 0.38 -7.50 32.94
CA PHE A 177 1.31 -6.71 33.76
C PHE A 177 2.15 -5.74 32.92
N ASN A 178 1.68 -5.35 31.73
CA ASN A 178 2.35 -4.42 30.81
C ASN A 178 3.75 -4.87 30.34
N ASN A 179 4.07 -6.16 30.48
CA ASN A 179 5.25 -6.75 29.87
C ASN A 179 4.97 -7.12 28.42
N TYR A 180 5.96 -6.94 27.54
CA TYR A 180 5.84 -7.42 26.16
C TYR A 180 5.66 -8.94 26.13
N MET A 181 4.81 -9.39 25.22
CA MET A 181 4.63 -10.79 24.88
C MET A 181 5.40 -11.13 23.60
N GLU A 182 5.53 -12.43 23.35
CA GLU A 182 6.22 -12.94 22.18
C GLU A 182 5.33 -12.69 20.93
N ALA A 183 5.78 -11.75 20.09
CA ALA A 183 5.01 -11.29 18.93
C ALA A 183 5.18 -12.18 17.69
N SER A 184 6.25 -12.97 17.59
CA SER A 184 6.42 -13.97 16.51
C SER A 184 5.36 -15.07 16.54
N VAL A 185 4.71 -15.31 17.69
CA VAL A 185 3.60 -16.24 17.87
C VAL A 185 2.27 -15.49 17.77
N LEU A 186 2.13 -14.37 18.48
CA LEU A 186 0.83 -13.68 18.62
C LEU A 186 0.51 -12.72 17.47
N GLY A 187 1.53 -12.24 16.76
CA GLY A 187 1.46 -11.10 15.87
C GLY A 187 1.50 -9.77 16.60
N ALA A 188 1.56 -8.68 15.85
CA ALA A 188 1.33 -7.35 16.38
C ALA A 188 -0.11 -7.22 16.93
N ASN A 189 -0.28 -6.38 17.95
CA ASN A 189 -1.58 -5.99 18.48
C ASN A 189 -2.03 -4.66 17.86
N SER A 190 -2.04 -4.62 16.53
CA SER A 190 -2.25 -3.42 15.75
C SER A 190 -3.58 -2.74 16.07
N THR A 191 -3.55 -1.42 16.08
CA THR A 191 -4.72 -0.54 16.31
C THR A 191 -4.83 0.50 15.20
N ILE A 192 -6.00 1.13 15.12
CA ILE A 192 -6.17 2.37 14.38
C ILE A 192 -6.25 3.51 15.39
N ASP A 193 -5.30 4.44 15.33
CA ASP A 193 -5.23 5.57 16.26
C ASP A 193 -5.56 6.88 15.54
N VAL A 194 -6.52 7.62 16.10
CA VAL A 194 -7.02 8.88 15.53
C VAL A 194 -6.50 10.05 16.35
N PHE A 195 -5.96 11.05 15.67
CA PHE A 195 -5.44 12.28 16.26
C PHE A 195 -5.99 13.50 15.54
N GLU A 196 -6.14 14.60 16.26
CA GLU A 196 -6.45 15.91 15.69
C GLU A 196 -5.29 16.88 15.90
N MET A 197 -5.03 17.71 14.90
CA MET A 197 -3.97 18.72 14.96
C MET A 197 -4.44 20.01 14.30
N LYS A 198 -4.11 21.16 14.90
CA LYS A 198 -4.23 22.46 14.22
C LYS A 198 -3.05 22.66 13.27
N ARG A 199 -3.30 23.11 12.04
CA ARG A 199 -2.25 23.42 11.05
C ARG A 199 -1.16 24.29 11.68
N GLY A 200 0.10 23.90 11.45
CA GLY A 200 1.27 24.57 12.01
C GLY A 200 1.60 24.23 13.48
N SER A 201 0.76 23.46 14.18
CA SER A 201 1.08 22.94 15.51
C SER A 201 2.28 21.97 15.46
N ASP A 202 2.98 21.85 16.59
CA ASP A 202 4.01 20.83 16.85
C ASP A 202 3.46 19.63 17.66
N THR A 203 2.15 19.63 17.92
CA THR A 203 1.45 18.63 18.72
C THR A 203 0.14 18.20 18.08
N MET A 204 -0.19 16.91 18.21
CA MET A 204 -1.48 16.33 17.82
C MET A 204 -2.16 15.68 19.03
N ARG A 205 -3.43 15.98 19.25
CA ARG A 205 -4.22 15.46 20.37
C ARG A 205 -4.82 14.11 20.01
N HIS A 206 -4.58 13.10 20.84
CA HIS A 206 -5.25 11.80 20.69
C HIS A 206 -6.77 11.95 20.84
N VAL A 207 -7.51 11.33 19.93
CA VAL A 207 -8.98 11.31 19.92
C VAL A 207 -9.48 9.96 20.40
N ARG A 208 -9.00 8.88 19.78
CA ARG A 208 -9.41 7.51 20.09
C ARG A 208 -8.44 6.47 19.54
N THR A 209 -8.46 5.30 20.17
CA THR A 209 -7.79 4.08 19.69
C THR A 209 -8.87 3.06 19.36
N ILE A 210 -8.79 2.47 18.18
CA ILE A 210 -9.74 1.46 17.69
C ILE A 210 -8.99 0.13 17.59
N TRP A 211 -9.55 -0.90 18.20
CA TRP A 211 -9.12 -2.27 18.07
C TRP A 211 -10.32 -3.12 17.64
N SER A 212 -10.14 -4.00 16.67
CA SER A 212 -11.18 -4.89 16.19
C SER A 212 -10.60 -6.20 15.69
N SER A 213 -11.29 -7.31 15.95
CA SER A 213 -10.95 -8.62 15.37
C SER A 213 -11.12 -8.65 13.84
N THR A 214 -11.84 -7.69 13.26
CA THR A 214 -11.99 -7.50 11.81
C THR A 214 -10.81 -6.74 11.19
N VAL A 215 -9.90 -6.19 12.01
CA VAL A 215 -8.70 -5.46 11.57
C VAL A 215 -7.44 -6.15 12.14
N PRO A 216 -7.18 -7.43 11.81
CA PRO A 216 -6.08 -8.17 12.41
C PRO A 216 -4.69 -7.75 11.90
N THR A 217 -4.58 -7.28 10.66
CA THR A 217 -3.32 -7.06 9.93
C THR A 217 -3.43 -5.78 9.07
N PRO A 218 -3.77 -4.63 9.69
CA PRO A 218 -4.04 -3.40 8.96
C PRO A 218 -2.82 -2.93 8.18
N ASN A 219 -3.01 -2.48 6.93
CA ASN A 219 -1.92 -1.93 6.13
C ASN A 219 -2.05 -0.41 6.00
N ARG A 220 -3.17 0.07 5.42
CA ARG A 220 -3.47 1.50 5.31
C ARG A 220 -4.95 1.77 5.48
N VAL A 221 -5.29 2.98 5.89
CA VAL A 221 -6.67 3.50 5.95
C VAL A 221 -6.96 4.41 4.75
N ALA A 222 -8.23 4.54 4.37
CA ALA A 222 -8.71 5.65 3.56
C ALA A 222 -9.93 6.27 4.25
N ALA A 223 -9.84 7.56 4.51
CA ALA A 223 -10.87 8.29 5.22
C ALA A 223 -12.10 8.53 4.32
N LEU A 224 -13.28 8.43 4.92
CA LEU A 224 -14.58 8.54 4.26
C LEU A 224 -15.34 9.81 4.66
N GLY A 225 -14.76 10.66 5.49
CA GLY A 225 -15.42 11.79 6.12
C GLY A 225 -16.18 11.37 7.38
N ASN A 226 -16.47 12.37 8.23
CA ASN A 226 -17.23 12.19 9.48
C ASN A 226 -16.63 11.15 10.45
N GLY A 227 -15.31 10.94 10.42
CA GLY A 227 -14.62 9.96 11.26
C GLY A 227 -14.86 8.50 10.87
N GLU A 228 -15.42 8.24 9.70
CA GLU A 228 -15.53 6.91 9.11
C GLU A 228 -14.35 6.63 8.19
N PHE A 229 -13.92 5.38 8.10
CA PHE A 229 -12.83 4.98 7.22
C PHE A 229 -12.97 3.52 6.79
N VAL A 230 -12.25 3.17 5.73
CA VAL A 230 -11.97 1.78 5.36
C VAL A 230 -10.49 1.50 5.57
N VAL A 231 -10.16 0.25 5.89
CA VAL A 231 -8.80 -0.19 6.16
C VAL A 231 -8.54 -1.52 5.46
N THR A 232 -7.39 -1.65 4.83
CA THR A 232 -6.96 -2.93 4.25
C THR A 232 -6.34 -3.80 5.31
N ASN A 233 -6.68 -5.09 5.28
CA ASN A 233 -5.90 -6.13 5.94
C ASN A 233 -5.09 -6.86 4.87
N ASP A 234 -3.76 -6.76 4.91
CA ASP A 234 -2.89 -7.32 3.87
C ASP A 234 -2.82 -8.86 3.91
N HIS A 235 -3.03 -9.44 5.10
CA HIS A 235 -3.00 -10.87 5.36
C HIS A 235 -4.27 -11.38 6.06
N SER A 236 -4.52 -12.68 5.97
CA SER A 236 -5.62 -13.37 6.65
C SER A 236 -5.28 -13.78 8.09
N THR A 237 -4.00 -13.90 8.40
CA THR A 237 -3.46 -14.30 9.72
C THR A 237 -2.27 -13.43 10.08
N LYS A 238 -2.04 -13.22 11.37
CA LYS A 238 -0.99 -12.32 11.85
C LYS A 238 0.44 -12.88 11.81
N THR A 239 0.60 -14.20 11.78
CA THR A 239 1.89 -14.90 11.84
C THR A 239 1.82 -16.25 11.13
N GLY A 240 3.00 -16.86 10.91
CA GLY A 240 3.13 -18.25 10.47
C GLY A 240 3.00 -18.49 8.97
N LEU A 241 2.99 -19.77 8.57
CA LEU A 241 3.05 -20.16 7.16
C LEU A 241 1.85 -19.67 6.34
N ARG A 242 0.66 -19.56 6.95
CA ARG A 242 -0.52 -19.05 6.25
C ARG A 242 -0.31 -17.61 5.78
N MET A 243 0.23 -16.76 6.65
CA MET A 243 0.58 -15.38 6.33
C MET A 243 1.57 -15.34 5.15
N GLN A 244 2.64 -16.12 5.19
CA GLN A 244 3.62 -16.15 4.09
C GLN A 244 3.00 -16.56 2.74
N LEU A 245 2.00 -17.45 2.76
CA LEU A 245 1.32 -17.88 1.54
C LEU A 245 0.30 -16.86 1.02
N ASP A 246 -0.29 -16.01 1.87
CA ASP A 246 -1.32 -15.03 1.48
C ASP A 246 -0.87 -14.09 0.35
N THR A 247 0.42 -13.78 0.30
CA THR A 247 1.01 -12.98 -0.80
C THR A 247 0.73 -13.61 -2.17
N ILE A 248 0.78 -14.94 -2.26
CA ILE A 248 0.61 -15.69 -3.52
C ILE A 248 -0.84 -16.15 -3.72
N ILE A 249 -1.47 -16.71 -2.69
CA ILE A 249 -2.80 -17.34 -2.82
C ILE A 249 -3.95 -16.41 -2.41
N GLY A 250 -3.64 -15.23 -1.88
CA GLY A 250 -4.59 -14.26 -1.38
C GLY A 250 -5.21 -14.66 -0.06
N GLY A 251 -5.74 -13.66 0.66
CA GLY A 251 -6.24 -13.80 2.02
C GLY A 251 -6.54 -12.47 2.70
N GLY A 252 -6.04 -11.37 2.14
CA GLY A 252 -6.37 -10.03 2.59
C GLY A 252 -7.82 -9.64 2.31
N ASN A 253 -8.26 -8.58 2.97
CA ASN A 253 -9.65 -8.11 2.94
C ASN A 253 -9.70 -6.59 3.15
N ILE A 254 -10.89 -6.00 3.10
CA ILE A 254 -11.11 -4.60 3.50
C ILE A 254 -12.15 -4.58 4.61
N ALA A 255 -11.86 -3.87 5.70
CA ALA A 255 -12.81 -3.57 6.76
C ALA A 255 -13.30 -2.12 6.63
N PHE A 256 -14.57 -1.89 6.94
CA PHE A 256 -15.11 -0.57 7.21
C PHE A 256 -15.17 -0.37 8.72
N CYS A 257 -14.89 0.84 9.19
CA CYS A 257 -15.00 1.22 10.60
C CYS A 257 -15.73 2.56 10.72
N ASN A 258 -16.69 2.64 11.65
CA ASN A 258 -17.46 3.86 11.89
C ASN A 258 -16.80 4.79 12.93
N VAL A 259 -17.43 5.94 13.16
CA VAL A 259 -17.00 6.95 14.15
C VAL A 259 -16.99 6.44 15.61
N ASN A 260 -17.67 5.35 15.91
CA ASN A 260 -17.65 4.71 17.24
C ASN A 260 -16.55 3.64 17.37
N GLY A 261 -15.83 3.35 16.28
CA GLY A 261 -14.80 2.30 16.25
C GLY A 261 -15.36 0.89 16.05
N GLU A 262 -16.63 0.76 15.69
CA GLU A 262 -17.22 -0.51 15.31
C GLU A 262 -16.84 -0.81 13.87
N CYS A 263 -16.31 -2.02 13.63
CA CYS A 263 -15.84 -2.42 12.31
C CYS A 263 -16.54 -3.69 11.81
N HIS A 264 -16.73 -3.78 10.50
CA HIS A 264 -17.19 -4.98 9.80
C HIS A 264 -16.44 -5.18 8.48
N THR A 265 -16.45 -6.41 7.95
CA THR A 265 -15.79 -6.72 6.69
C THR A 265 -16.57 -6.11 5.52
N ALA A 266 -15.98 -5.13 4.82
CA ALA A 266 -16.58 -4.49 3.65
C ALA A 266 -16.30 -5.26 2.35
N VAL A 267 -15.16 -5.97 2.27
CA VAL A 267 -14.80 -6.91 1.19
C VAL A 267 -14.15 -8.12 1.83
N SER A 268 -14.69 -9.33 1.65
CA SER A 268 -14.15 -10.57 2.24
C SER A 268 -12.83 -11.06 1.63
N GLY A 269 -12.42 -10.45 0.52
CA GLY A 269 -11.31 -10.88 -0.30
C GLY A 269 -11.72 -11.74 -1.49
N ASP A 270 -12.94 -12.28 -1.54
CA ASP A 270 -13.45 -13.01 -2.71
C ASP A 270 -13.74 -12.03 -3.85
N GLU A 271 -12.99 -12.13 -4.94
CA GLU A 271 -13.31 -11.34 -6.12
C GLU A 271 -14.62 -11.84 -6.74
N PRO A 272 -15.57 -10.94 -7.05
CA PRO A 272 -16.76 -11.33 -7.78
C PRO A 272 -16.34 -11.92 -9.13
N ALA A 273 -17.11 -12.89 -9.63
CA ALA A 273 -16.93 -13.31 -11.02
C ALA A 273 -17.12 -12.06 -11.91
N GLU A 274 -16.29 -11.93 -12.95
CA GLU A 274 -16.42 -10.85 -13.93
C GLU A 274 -17.81 -10.92 -14.57
N GLU A 275 -18.77 -10.17 -14.03
CA GLU A 275 -20.12 -10.08 -14.56
C GLU A 275 -20.17 -8.94 -15.58
N LEU A 276 -20.20 -9.30 -16.87
CA LEU A 276 -20.52 -8.35 -17.92
C LEU A 276 -21.87 -7.67 -17.59
N PRO A 277 -21.95 -6.32 -17.69
CA PRO A 277 -23.19 -5.59 -17.45
C PRO A 277 -24.37 -6.17 -18.24
N ALA A 278 -25.54 -6.26 -17.62
CA ALA A 278 -26.72 -6.92 -18.19
C ALA A 278 -27.13 -6.41 -19.58
N HIS A 279 -26.82 -5.15 -19.92
CA HIS A 279 -27.11 -4.53 -21.21
C HIS A 279 -26.15 -4.95 -22.35
N LEU A 280 -25.08 -5.68 -22.05
CA LEU A 280 -24.13 -6.26 -23.02
C LEU A 280 -24.32 -7.78 -23.21
N ARG A 281 -25.38 -8.36 -22.62
CA ARG A 281 -25.72 -9.78 -22.78
C ARG A 281 -26.30 -10.04 -24.16
N ILE A 282 -25.42 -10.22 -25.15
CA ILE A 282 -25.75 -10.91 -26.41
C ILE A 282 -25.89 -12.41 -26.08
N ALA A 283 -26.74 -13.15 -26.79
CA ALA A 283 -26.81 -14.61 -26.67
C ALA A 283 -25.40 -15.20 -26.86
N GLU A 284 -24.79 -15.65 -25.78
CA GLU A 284 -23.42 -16.14 -25.81
C GLU A 284 -23.38 -17.52 -26.48
N PRO A 285 -22.36 -17.81 -27.31
CA PRO A 285 -22.20 -19.12 -27.91
C PRO A 285 -22.07 -20.20 -26.83
N LEU A 286 -22.62 -21.40 -27.08
CA LEU A 286 -22.73 -22.51 -26.13
C LEU A 286 -21.42 -22.82 -25.36
N TYR A 287 -20.25 -22.66 -26.02
CA TYR A 287 -18.94 -22.88 -25.37
C TYR A 287 -18.67 -21.91 -24.21
N LYS A 288 -19.19 -20.67 -24.26
CA LYS A 288 -19.09 -19.69 -23.17
C LYS A 288 -19.95 -20.09 -21.98
N GLU A 289 -21.12 -20.70 -22.19
CA GLU A 289 -21.93 -21.25 -21.11
C GLU A 289 -21.17 -22.37 -20.38
N TYR A 290 -20.55 -23.29 -21.12
CA TYR A 290 -19.68 -24.32 -20.54
C TYR A 290 -18.45 -23.74 -19.84
N LEU A 291 -17.81 -22.70 -20.39
CA LEU A 291 -16.70 -21.98 -19.75
C LEU A 291 -17.12 -21.28 -18.47
N ASN A 292 -18.27 -20.60 -18.46
CA ASN A 292 -18.80 -19.92 -17.27
C ASN A 292 -19.16 -20.95 -16.18
N LYS A 293 -19.77 -22.08 -16.58
CA LYS A 293 -20.03 -23.21 -15.68
C LYS A 293 -18.73 -23.80 -15.12
N ALA A 294 -17.73 -24.03 -15.97
CA ALA A 294 -16.40 -24.50 -15.54
C ALA A 294 -15.70 -23.49 -14.62
N ARG A 295 -15.77 -22.19 -14.92
CA ARG A 295 -15.24 -21.10 -14.09
C ARG A 295 -15.93 -21.00 -12.74
N SER A 296 -17.24 -21.26 -12.68
CA SER A 296 -17.99 -21.26 -11.41
C SER A 296 -17.57 -22.39 -10.46
N LEU A 297 -16.91 -23.44 -10.98
CA LEU A 297 -16.33 -24.53 -10.20
C LEU A 297 -14.90 -24.24 -9.74
N LEU A 298 -14.23 -23.21 -10.28
CA LEU A 298 -12.91 -22.79 -9.84
C LEU A 298 -13.04 -21.90 -8.60
N PRO A 299 -12.13 -22.02 -7.61
CA PRO A 299 -12.09 -21.09 -6.49
C PRO A 299 -11.91 -19.66 -7.03
N LYS A 300 -12.70 -18.73 -6.49
CA LYS A 300 -12.59 -17.32 -6.85
C LYS A 300 -11.20 -16.81 -6.49
N PRO A 301 -10.59 -15.96 -7.34
CA PRO A 301 -9.36 -15.31 -6.96
C PRO A 301 -9.61 -14.48 -5.70
N LYS A 302 -8.61 -14.53 -4.81
CA LYS A 302 -8.62 -13.81 -3.54
C LYS A 302 -7.79 -12.54 -3.68
N LEU A 303 -8.11 -11.50 -2.92
CA LEU A 303 -7.24 -10.32 -2.81
C LEU A 303 -5.85 -10.73 -2.32
N ARG A 304 -4.85 -10.51 -3.17
CA ARG A 304 -3.44 -10.79 -2.91
C ARG A 304 -2.77 -9.53 -2.44
N PHE A 305 -2.33 -9.53 -1.19
CA PHE A 305 -1.60 -8.42 -0.56
C PHE A 305 -2.25 -7.05 -0.85
N PRO A 306 -3.52 -6.85 -0.47
CA PRO A 306 -4.17 -5.55 -0.60
C PRO A 306 -3.42 -4.54 0.28
N ASN A 307 -2.88 -3.50 -0.36
CA ASN A 307 -1.93 -2.59 0.29
C ASN A 307 -2.58 -1.20 0.48
N GLY A 308 -1.88 -0.12 0.16
CA GLY A 308 -2.28 1.23 0.49
C GLY A 308 -3.43 1.79 -0.32
N LEU A 309 -4.67 1.51 0.07
CA LEU A 309 -5.86 2.05 -0.56
C LEU A 309 -5.97 3.59 -0.40
N THR A 310 -6.74 4.23 -1.27
CA THR A 310 -7.14 5.65 -1.12
C THR A 310 -8.58 5.86 -1.59
N ARG A 311 -9.22 6.92 -1.08
CA ARG A 311 -10.44 7.48 -1.67
C ARG A 311 -10.06 8.53 -2.72
N GLY A 312 -10.64 8.45 -3.92
CA GLY A 312 -10.53 9.49 -4.94
C GLY A 312 -11.58 10.59 -4.74
N PHE A 313 -11.40 11.74 -5.41
CA PHE A 313 -12.37 12.85 -5.37
C PHE A 313 -13.73 12.51 -6.00
N ASP A 314 -13.81 11.40 -6.72
CA ASP A 314 -15.05 10.82 -7.25
C ASP A 314 -15.75 9.89 -6.25
N ASN A 315 -15.25 9.81 -5.01
CA ASN A 315 -15.71 8.93 -3.93
C ASN A 315 -15.54 7.42 -4.20
N LEU A 316 -14.74 7.05 -5.20
CA LEU A 316 -14.35 5.65 -5.40
C LEU A 316 -13.15 5.31 -4.52
N ILE A 317 -13.08 4.05 -4.11
CA ILE A 317 -11.94 3.50 -3.37
C ILE A 317 -11.03 2.76 -4.35
N TYR A 318 -9.77 3.14 -4.40
CA TYR A 318 -8.75 2.54 -5.24
C TYR A 318 -7.85 1.68 -4.38
N LEU A 319 -7.86 0.37 -4.64
CA LEU A 319 -7.09 -0.62 -3.89
C LEU A 319 -6.00 -1.24 -4.77
N PRO A 320 -4.72 -0.88 -4.57
CA PRO A 320 -3.60 -1.53 -5.22
C PRO A 320 -3.32 -2.92 -4.61
N SER A 321 -2.76 -3.81 -5.43
CA SER A 321 -2.17 -5.07 -4.98
C SER A 321 -0.66 -5.05 -5.11
N SER A 322 0.02 -5.46 -4.04
CA SER A 322 1.48 -5.65 -4.04
C SER A 322 1.95 -6.94 -4.69
N PHE A 323 1.08 -7.62 -5.44
CA PHE A 323 1.45 -8.87 -6.10
C PHE A 323 0.98 -8.99 -7.55
N ASP A 324 -0.32 -8.79 -7.82
CA ASP A 324 -0.91 -9.08 -9.13
C ASP A 324 -0.90 -7.90 -10.11
N GLY A 325 -0.48 -6.72 -9.63
CA GLY A 325 -0.33 -5.51 -10.42
C GLY A 325 -1.63 -4.90 -10.95
N GLN A 326 -2.72 -5.13 -10.22
CA GLN A 326 -4.01 -4.54 -10.46
C GLN A 326 -4.37 -3.52 -9.37
N ILE A 327 -5.15 -2.51 -9.76
CA ILE A 327 -5.86 -1.62 -8.83
C ILE A 327 -7.34 -1.92 -8.97
N ARG A 328 -7.96 -2.42 -7.91
CA ARG A 328 -9.42 -2.61 -7.84
C ARG A 328 -10.08 -1.30 -7.50
N VAL A 329 -11.16 -0.99 -8.20
CA VAL A 329 -11.95 0.23 -7.99
C VAL A 329 -13.28 -0.17 -7.37
N TYR A 330 -13.54 0.29 -6.15
CA TYR A 330 -14.78 0.00 -5.43
C TYR A 330 -15.65 1.24 -5.29
N ALA A 331 -16.96 1.03 -5.32
CA ALA A 331 -17.94 2.02 -4.89
C ALA A 331 -18.46 1.66 -3.50
N LEU A 332 -18.52 2.65 -2.61
CA LEU A 332 -19.19 2.51 -1.31
C LEU A 332 -20.71 2.44 -1.50
N THR A 333 -21.33 1.44 -0.89
CA THR A 333 -22.78 1.23 -0.91
C THR A 333 -23.44 1.85 0.33
N LYS A 334 -24.76 1.97 0.32
CA LYS A 334 -25.52 2.59 1.43
C LYS A 334 -25.45 1.79 2.75
N ASP A 335 -25.13 0.51 2.65
CA ASP A 335 -24.94 -0.43 3.75
C ASP A 335 -23.46 -0.54 4.17
N ASN A 336 -22.63 0.44 3.77
CA ASN A 336 -21.20 0.51 4.13
C ASN A 336 -20.40 -0.72 3.68
N MET A 337 -20.78 -1.28 2.54
CA MET A 337 -20.05 -2.34 1.83
C MET A 337 -19.31 -1.73 0.63
N LEU A 338 -18.31 -2.45 0.12
CA LEU A 338 -17.56 -2.02 -1.06
C LEU A 338 -17.85 -2.95 -2.23
N ARG A 339 -18.44 -2.41 -3.29
CA ARG A 339 -18.76 -3.15 -4.51
C ARG A 339 -17.72 -2.86 -5.59
N LEU A 340 -17.09 -3.91 -6.13
CA LEU A 340 -16.15 -3.76 -7.25
C LEU A 340 -16.90 -3.19 -8.46
N VAL A 341 -16.37 -2.11 -9.04
CA VAL A 341 -16.94 -1.43 -10.22
C VAL A 341 -15.98 -1.39 -11.41
N ASP A 342 -14.67 -1.51 -11.18
CA ASP A 342 -13.66 -1.55 -12.24
C ASP A 342 -12.34 -2.14 -11.75
N THR A 343 -11.44 -2.47 -12.69
CA THR A 343 -10.09 -2.97 -12.42
C THR A 343 -9.07 -2.36 -13.38
N ILE A 344 -8.10 -1.64 -12.84
CA ILE A 344 -7.02 -1.01 -13.60
C ILE A 344 -5.83 -1.95 -13.63
N HIS A 345 -5.36 -2.29 -14.83
CA HIS A 345 -4.21 -3.16 -15.01
C HIS A 345 -2.96 -2.32 -15.26
N THR A 346 -1.99 -2.39 -14.34
CA THR A 346 -0.75 -1.59 -14.44
C THR A 346 0.42 -2.41 -14.96
N GLY A 347 0.43 -3.72 -14.69
CA GLY A 347 1.54 -4.62 -15.03
C GLY A 347 2.72 -4.55 -14.05
N TYR A 348 2.57 -3.85 -12.91
CA TYR A 348 3.56 -3.79 -11.84
C TYR A 348 2.90 -4.10 -10.52
N PRO A 349 3.50 -4.90 -9.62
CA PRO A 349 3.14 -4.90 -8.21
C PRO A 349 3.20 -3.49 -7.64
N LEU A 350 2.23 -3.13 -6.82
CA LEU A 350 1.99 -1.77 -6.36
C LEU A 350 2.00 -1.68 -4.83
N ASP A 351 2.31 -0.51 -4.32
CA ASP A 351 2.23 -0.21 -2.89
C ASP A 351 1.18 0.90 -2.67
N ASN A 352 1.47 1.95 -1.90
CA ASN A 352 0.51 3.02 -1.62
C ASN A 352 0.12 3.84 -2.86
N ILE A 353 -1.19 4.01 -3.08
CA ILE A 353 -1.78 4.89 -4.10
C ILE A 353 -2.35 6.15 -3.45
N SER A 354 -2.29 7.29 -4.14
CA SER A 354 -2.73 8.57 -3.59
C SER A 354 -3.16 9.54 -4.70
N PRO A 355 -4.29 10.28 -4.55
CA PRO A 355 -4.65 11.34 -5.49
C PRO A 355 -3.72 12.55 -5.34
N ASP A 356 -3.48 13.26 -6.44
CA ASP A 356 -3.00 14.64 -6.45
C ASP A 356 -4.18 15.62 -6.39
N ALA A 357 -3.92 16.93 -6.20
CA ALA A 357 -4.97 17.96 -6.15
C ALA A 357 -5.83 18.10 -7.44
N ARG A 358 -5.46 17.44 -8.55
CA ARG A 358 -6.28 17.37 -9.79
C ARG A 358 -7.11 16.09 -9.86
N GLY A 359 -6.94 15.16 -8.92
CA GLY A 359 -7.59 13.86 -8.91
C GLY A 359 -6.89 12.80 -9.75
N ASP A 360 -5.69 13.06 -10.28
CA ASP A 360 -4.88 12.01 -10.88
C ASP A 360 -4.23 11.18 -9.77
N LEU A 361 -4.22 9.86 -9.93
CA LEU A 361 -3.67 8.98 -8.90
C LEU A 361 -2.19 8.73 -9.17
N TYR A 362 -1.36 8.78 -8.12
CA TYR A 362 0.04 8.39 -8.16
C TYR A 362 0.25 7.17 -7.28
N VAL A 363 1.03 6.21 -7.76
CA VAL A 363 1.28 4.96 -7.05
C VAL A 363 2.74 4.55 -7.18
N ALA A 364 3.32 4.11 -6.07
CA ALA A 364 4.65 3.50 -6.07
C ALA A 364 4.55 2.04 -6.53
N ALA A 365 5.49 1.60 -7.36
CA ALA A 365 5.44 0.32 -8.03
C ALA A 365 6.81 -0.39 -7.99
N PHE A 366 6.77 -1.72 -8.00
CA PHE A 366 7.94 -2.59 -7.91
C PHE A 366 8.26 -3.25 -9.26
N PRO A 367 9.35 -2.83 -9.94
CA PRO A 367 9.75 -3.42 -11.22
C PRO A 367 10.19 -4.89 -11.11
N ASP A 368 10.83 -5.24 -9.99
CA ASP A 368 11.26 -6.60 -9.67
C ASP A 368 11.03 -6.83 -8.17
N LEU A 369 10.03 -7.66 -7.85
CA LEU A 369 9.66 -7.93 -6.47
C LEU A 369 10.76 -8.69 -5.70
N ARG A 370 11.62 -9.46 -6.38
CA ARG A 370 12.75 -10.15 -5.75
C ARG A 370 13.82 -9.16 -5.30
N ALA A 371 14.13 -8.19 -6.16
CA ALA A 371 15.07 -7.12 -5.82
C ALA A 371 14.51 -6.24 -4.70
N THR A 372 13.21 -5.96 -4.74
CA THR A 372 12.48 -5.24 -3.69
C THR A 372 12.60 -5.94 -2.34
N PHE A 373 12.28 -7.24 -2.26
CA PHE A 373 12.39 -8.01 -1.01
C PHE A 373 13.83 -8.12 -0.51
N LYS A 374 14.80 -8.30 -1.40
CA LYS A 374 16.21 -8.26 -1.02
C LYS A 374 16.58 -6.92 -0.38
N LYS A 375 16.10 -5.81 -0.96
CA LYS A 375 16.35 -4.46 -0.42
C LYS A 375 15.64 -4.24 0.92
N MET A 376 14.42 -4.72 1.10
CA MET A 376 13.71 -4.66 2.39
C MET A 376 14.44 -5.43 3.49
N ALA A 377 15.01 -6.60 3.16
CA ALA A 377 15.80 -7.40 4.11
C ALA A 377 17.19 -6.80 4.42
N GLU A 378 17.76 -6.03 3.50
CA GLU A 378 19.09 -5.42 3.61
C GLU A 378 19.08 -3.96 3.13
N PRO A 379 18.41 -3.03 3.84
CA PRO A 379 18.16 -1.69 3.34
C PRO A 379 19.41 -0.85 3.12
N LEU A 380 20.48 -1.16 3.84
CA LEU A 380 21.77 -0.48 3.72
C LEU A 380 22.66 -1.06 2.60
N SER A 381 22.24 -2.14 1.92
CA SER A 381 23.00 -2.80 0.86
C SER A 381 22.29 -2.73 -0.51
N GLY A 382 23.09 -2.59 -1.58
CA GLY A 382 22.60 -2.62 -2.97
C GLY A 382 21.56 -1.56 -3.35
N GLY A 383 21.08 -1.66 -4.59
CA GLY A 383 19.94 -0.90 -5.11
C GLY A 383 18.79 -1.84 -5.47
N ALA A 384 17.56 -1.31 -5.48
CA ALA A 384 16.40 -1.98 -6.04
C ALA A 384 15.69 -1.04 -7.00
N PRO A 385 15.22 -1.54 -8.15
CA PRO A 385 14.48 -0.70 -9.08
C PRO A 385 13.20 -0.18 -8.43
N SER A 386 12.77 1.01 -8.80
CA SER A 386 11.52 1.61 -8.30
C SER A 386 10.88 2.47 -9.37
N THR A 387 9.55 2.46 -9.41
CA THR A 387 8.76 3.14 -10.43
C THR A 387 7.64 3.93 -9.79
N VAL A 388 7.39 5.13 -10.31
CA VAL A 388 6.21 5.93 -10.02
C VAL A 388 5.30 5.88 -11.24
N LEU A 389 4.07 5.43 -11.03
CA LEU A 389 3.02 5.45 -12.05
C LEU A 389 2.02 6.56 -11.73
N ARG A 390 1.49 7.18 -12.78
CA ARG A 390 0.33 8.06 -12.74
C ARG A 390 -0.84 7.39 -13.45
N ILE A 391 -2.01 7.45 -12.85
CA ILE A 391 -3.25 6.99 -13.44
C ILE A 391 -4.17 8.19 -13.64
N ARG A 392 -4.41 8.54 -14.90
CA ARG A 392 -5.39 9.57 -15.27
C ARG A 392 -6.70 8.92 -15.69
N LYS A 393 -7.79 9.33 -15.05
CA LYS A 393 -9.16 8.91 -15.38
C LYS A 393 -9.75 9.83 -16.46
N THR A 394 -10.29 9.26 -17.53
CA THR A 394 -11.07 9.98 -18.54
C THR A 394 -12.45 9.35 -18.69
N VAL A 395 -13.47 10.17 -18.96
CA VAL A 395 -14.85 9.71 -19.16
C VAL A 395 -15.27 10.06 -20.58
N ASP A 396 -15.53 9.03 -21.38
CA ASP A 396 -16.18 9.16 -22.68
C ASP A 396 -17.70 9.23 -22.44
N MET A 397 -18.24 10.44 -22.49
CA MET A 397 -19.66 10.69 -22.21
C MET A 397 -20.60 10.08 -23.26
N GLU A 398 -20.16 10.01 -24.52
CA GLU A 398 -20.96 9.43 -25.61
C GLU A 398 -21.08 7.92 -25.46
N LYS A 399 -19.97 7.25 -25.12
CA LYS A 399 -19.93 5.80 -24.92
C LYS A 399 -20.23 5.36 -23.49
N LYS A 400 -20.45 6.32 -22.57
CA LYS A 400 -20.61 6.09 -21.12
C LYS A 400 -19.51 5.19 -20.56
N LYS A 401 -18.28 5.41 -21.01
CA LYS A 401 -17.13 4.54 -20.70
C LYS A 401 -16.08 5.32 -19.91
N VAL A 402 -15.62 4.72 -18.82
CA VAL A 402 -14.44 5.20 -18.09
C VAL A 402 -13.20 4.56 -18.71
N ASN A 403 -12.15 5.34 -18.93
CA ASN A 403 -10.84 4.83 -19.30
C ASN A 403 -9.80 5.32 -18.29
N TYR A 404 -8.83 4.46 -18.00
CA TYR A 404 -7.69 4.78 -17.15
C TYR A 404 -6.42 4.74 -18.00
N HIS A 405 -5.70 5.86 -18.02
CA HIS A 405 -4.41 5.96 -18.70
C HIS A 405 -3.32 5.81 -17.65
N VAL A 406 -2.57 4.71 -17.72
CA VAL A 406 -1.43 4.44 -16.85
C VAL A 406 -0.17 4.94 -17.54
N GLU A 407 0.52 5.87 -16.91
CA GLU A 407 1.75 6.49 -17.39
C GLU A 407 2.88 6.24 -16.39
N LYS A 408 4.07 5.91 -16.89
CA LYS A 408 5.28 5.85 -16.08
C LYS A 408 5.88 7.25 -15.98
N VAL A 409 5.89 7.83 -14.78
CA VAL A 409 6.34 9.21 -14.54
C VAL A 409 7.83 9.25 -14.19
N LEU A 410 8.31 8.25 -13.48
CA LEU A 410 9.70 8.14 -13.04
C LEU A 410 10.03 6.66 -12.85
N GLU A 411 11.25 6.26 -13.17
CA GLU A 411 11.78 4.93 -12.87
C GLU A 411 13.29 4.99 -12.67
N ASP A 412 13.78 4.32 -11.64
CA ASP A 412 15.22 4.24 -11.33
C ASP A 412 15.64 2.78 -11.36
N ARG A 413 16.11 2.31 -12.52
CA ARG A 413 16.54 0.91 -12.71
C ARG A 413 17.56 0.44 -11.68
N ASP A 414 18.55 1.27 -11.38
CA ASP A 414 19.72 0.85 -10.62
C ASP A 414 19.56 1.16 -9.11
N GLY A 415 18.46 1.82 -8.71
CA GLY A 415 18.24 2.30 -7.35
C GLY A 415 19.29 3.35 -6.93
N LYS A 416 19.68 4.22 -7.87
CA LYS A 416 20.70 5.27 -7.65
C LYS A 416 20.24 6.27 -6.59
N VAL A 417 18.97 6.65 -6.65
CA VAL A 417 18.32 7.64 -5.77
C VAL A 417 17.12 7.01 -5.05
N LEU A 418 16.26 6.31 -5.80
CA LEU A 418 15.12 5.55 -5.27
C LEU A 418 15.55 4.15 -4.80
N GLY A 419 14.64 3.38 -4.20
CA GLY A 419 14.90 2.01 -3.78
C GLY A 419 13.78 1.34 -2.99
N ALA A 420 13.05 0.41 -3.61
CA ALA A 420 11.87 -0.20 -3.00
C ALA A 420 10.86 0.85 -2.47
N SER A 421 10.62 1.91 -3.25
CA SER A 421 9.68 2.99 -2.89
C SER A 421 8.27 2.44 -2.63
N THR A 422 7.64 2.89 -1.54
CA THR A 422 6.32 2.40 -1.10
C THR A 422 5.23 3.46 -1.21
N THR A 423 5.59 4.74 -1.34
CA THR A 423 4.61 5.83 -1.41
C THR A 423 5.13 6.99 -2.25
N VAL A 424 4.21 7.75 -2.82
CA VAL A 424 4.50 8.95 -3.62
C VAL A 424 3.40 9.98 -3.48
N ARG A 425 3.78 11.25 -3.34
CA ARG A 425 2.87 12.41 -3.41
C ARG A 425 3.35 13.37 -4.49
N HIS A 426 2.44 13.75 -5.38
CA HIS A 426 2.70 14.71 -6.45
C HIS A 426 2.12 16.07 -6.06
N ASP A 427 3.00 17.06 -5.97
CA ASP A 427 2.63 18.45 -5.74
C ASP A 427 2.24 19.11 -7.07
N VAL A 428 0.94 19.35 -7.26
CA VAL A 428 0.42 19.94 -8.50
C VAL A 428 0.99 21.34 -8.75
N LYS A 429 1.30 22.11 -7.70
CA LYS A 429 1.74 23.50 -7.81
C LYS A 429 3.13 23.61 -8.45
N THR A 430 4.06 22.74 -8.06
CA THR A 430 5.45 22.78 -8.53
C THR A 430 5.80 21.65 -9.50
N GLY A 431 4.96 20.61 -9.59
CA GLY A 431 5.24 19.37 -10.30
C GLY A 431 6.18 18.41 -9.53
N ARG A 432 6.59 18.76 -8.31
CA ARG A 432 7.51 17.97 -7.49
C ARG A 432 6.89 16.63 -7.07
N LEU A 433 7.73 15.60 -7.01
CA LEU A 433 7.39 14.32 -6.39
C LEU A 433 8.09 14.19 -5.04
N TRP A 434 7.34 13.75 -4.04
CA TRP A 434 7.85 13.33 -2.73
C TRP A 434 7.68 11.83 -2.62
N ILE A 435 8.75 11.11 -2.31
CA ILE A 435 8.76 9.64 -2.37
C ILE A 435 9.35 9.10 -1.07
N GLY A 436 8.59 8.20 -0.45
CA GLY A 436 8.96 7.45 0.75
C GLY A 436 9.20 5.98 0.46
N ALA A 437 9.76 5.27 1.43
CA ALA A 437 9.86 3.83 1.43
C ALA A 437 9.82 3.30 2.85
N ALA A 438 9.27 2.09 3.03
CA ALA A 438 9.23 1.40 4.32
C ALA A 438 10.59 1.28 5.01
N VAL A 439 11.70 1.22 4.26
CA VAL A 439 13.05 0.96 4.81
C VAL A 439 14.11 1.92 4.29
N HIS A 440 13.74 3.03 3.64
CA HIS A 440 14.75 4.00 3.23
C HIS A 440 15.35 4.70 4.46
N PRO A 441 16.68 4.89 4.53
CA PRO A 441 17.28 5.78 5.53
C PRO A 441 17.16 7.27 5.15
N TYR A 442 16.16 7.64 4.34
CA TYR A 442 15.95 8.99 3.78
C TYR A 442 14.57 9.13 3.14
N LEU A 443 14.15 10.38 2.94
CA LEU A 443 13.07 10.73 2.00
C LEU A 443 13.68 11.09 0.63
N VAL A 444 12.93 10.97 -0.46
CA VAL A 444 13.37 11.45 -1.78
C VAL A 444 12.46 12.58 -2.25
N VAL A 445 13.09 13.62 -2.82
CA VAL A 445 12.41 14.70 -3.53
C VAL A 445 12.91 14.75 -4.97
N CYS A 446 11.97 14.84 -5.91
CA CYS A 446 12.25 14.98 -7.34
C CYS A 446 11.60 16.23 -7.89
N ASP A 447 12.42 17.19 -8.29
CA ASP A 447 11.99 18.44 -8.92
C ASP A 447 11.91 18.25 -10.44
N PRO A 448 10.86 18.76 -11.12
CA PRO A 448 10.85 18.78 -12.58
C PRO A 448 12.06 19.54 -13.12
N LYS A 449 12.73 18.98 -14.13
CA LYS A 449 13.78 19.70 -14.87
C LYS A 449 13.17 20.94 -15.51
N ALA A 450 13.91 22.05 -15.48
CA ALA A 450 13.49 23.26 -16.20
C ALA A 450 13.27 22.91 -17.68
N ALA A 451 12.16 23.39 -18.26
CA ALA A 451 11.95 23.28 -19.69
C ALA A 451 13.07 24.03 -20.41
N ILE A 452 13.85 23.31 -21.23
CA ILE A 452 14.93 23.86 -22.05
C ILE A 452 14.35 24.66 -23.21
#